data_AF-A0A1B8AKX2-F1
#
_entry.id   AF-A0A1B8AKX2-F1
#
_cell.length_a   1.000
_cell.length_b   1.000
_cell.length_c   1.000
_cell.angle_alpha   90.00
_cell.angle_beta   90.00
_cell.angle_gamma   90.00
#
_symmetry.space_group_name_H-M   'P 1'
#
loop_
_entity.id
_entity.type
_entity.pdbx_description
1 polymer ?
#
loop_
_entity_poly.entity_id
_entity_poly.type
_entity_poly.pdbx_seq_one_letter_code
_entity_poly.pdbx_strand_id
1 'polypeptide(L)'
;MFRSLGIRPFTRLANNRCISRPNFVKSCVARNFSSGIGRFQKETEIQDEFEGERKWSTPLAKQLFAAISTTGPVPLASYMRMCLTGDIGGYYTGAIEEGRDQFGTKGDFVTSPEISQIFGELIGIWFIAEWMSQGRPKQGVQIIEVGPGRGTLMDDMLRTIQRFPAMANSIDAVYMVEASRELRKAQKELLCGPDASSSELESGFRSSSKYNGKKIVWTDNIKSIPYDALYNRP
;
A
#
# COMPACT_ATOMS: atom_id res chain seq x y z
N MET A 1 -38.78 11.07 -27.87
CA MET A 1 -37.79 11.29 -28.94
C MET A 1 -36.51 10.57 -28.52
N PHE A 2 -36.26 9.39 -29.11
CA PHE A 2 -35.18 8.48 -28.76
C PHE A 2 -33.82 8.97 -29.28
N ARG A 3 -32.74 8.70 -28.52
CA ARG A 3 -31.56 8.00 -29.05
C ARG A 3 -30.69 7.44 -27.92
N SER A 4 -30.66 6.11 -27.90
CA SER A 4 -29.72 5.24 -27.18
C SER A 4 -28.37 5.26 -27.91
N LEU A 5 -27.28 5.41 -27.16
CA LEU A 5 -25.91 5.19 -27.62
C LEU A 5 -25.44 3.85 -27.07
N GLY A 6 -25.51 2.83 -27.93
CA GLY A 6 -25.10 1.47 -27.65
C GLY A 6 -23.58 1.30 -27.65
N ILE A 7 -23.10 0.57 -26.65
CA ILE A 7 -21.75 0.02 -26.53
C ILE A 7 -21.58 -1.06 -27.59
N ARG A 8 -20.41 -1.10 -28.27
CA ARG A 8 -19.95 -2.25 -29.06
C ARG A 8 -18.52 -2.65 -28.65
N PRO A 9 -18.20 -3.97 -28.67
CA PRO A 9 -17.03 -4.54 -28.03
C PRO A 9 -15.74 -4.42 -28.86
N PHE A 10 -14.61 -4.39 -28.16
CA PHE A 10 -13.26 -4.31 -28.71
C PHE A 10 -12.77 -5.71 -29.14
N THR A 11 -12.83 -6.00 -30.44
CA THR A 11 -12.28 -7.24 -31.01
C THR A 11 -10.79 -7.10 -31.34
N ARG A 12 -10.03 -8.09 -30.86
CA ARG A 12 -8.60 -8.33 -31.04
C ARG A 12 -8.26 -8.59 -32.52
N LEU A 13 -7.50 -7.72 -33.17
CA LEU A 13 -6.87 -8.01 -34.46
C LEU A 13 -5.46 -8.54 -34.25
N ALA A 14 -5.29 -9.85 -34.47
CA ALA A 14 -4.00 -10.46 -34.76
C ALA A 14 -3.59 -10.05 -36.18
N ASN A 15 -2.34 -9.63 -36.37
CA ASN A 15 -1.77 -9.40 -37.69
C ASN A 15 -0.47 -10.19 -37.82
N ASN A 16 -0.60 -11.43 -38.29
CA ASN A 16 0.51 -12.26 -38.76
C ASN A 16 0.85 -11.80 -40.18
N ARG A 17 2.09 -11.35 -40.40
CA ARG A 17 2.69 -11.28 -41.73
C ARG A 17 3.74 -12.39 -41.86
N CYS A 18 3.34 -13.50 -42.47
CA CYS A 18 4.24 -14.50 -43.02
C CYS A 18 4.84 -13.98 -44.32
N ILE A 19 6.17 -13.98 -44.44
CA ILE A 19 6.87 -13.89 -45.71
C ILE A 19 7.40 -15.30 -46.01
N SER A 20 6.87 -15.89 -47.06
CA SER A 20 7.28 -17.17 -47.64
C SER A 20 8.45 -16.97 -48.61
N ARG A 21 9.51 -17.77 -48.48
CA ARG A 21 10.35 -18.19 -49.61
C ARG A 21 10.63 -19.70 -49.53
N PRO A 22 10.58 -20.43 -50.66
CA PRO A 22 10.56 -21.89 -50.67
C PRO A 22 11.93 -22.53 -50.92
N ASN A 23 12.00 -23.82 -50.56
CA ASN A 23 12.86 -24.90 -51.06
C ASN A 23 14.34 -24.93 -50.65
N PHE A 24 14.68 -25.76 -49.64
CA PHE A 24 15.54 -26.93 -49.88
C PHE A 24 15.36 -27.99 -48.77
N VAL A 25 15.57 -29.25 -49.16
CA VAL A 25 15.04 -30.47 -48.55
C VAL A 25 15.95 -31.05 -47.46
N LYS A 26 15.29 -31.58 -46.41
CA LYS A 26 15.65 -32.60 -45.40
C LYS A 26 17.13 -32.98 -45.22
N SER A 27 17.57 -32.95 -43.96
CA SER A 27 18.32 -34.08 -43.38
C SER A 27 18.31 -34.04 -41.86
N CYS A 28 17.70 -35.06 -41.25
CA CYS A 28 17.89 -35.41 -39.85
C CYS A 28 19.21 -36.20 -39.77
N VAL A 29 20.22 -35.66 -39.09
CA VAL A 29 21.42 -36.42 -38.73
C VAL A 29 21.69 -36.18 -37.25
N ALA A 30 21.44 -37.21 -36.45
CA ALA A 30 22.02 -37.33 -35.13
C ALA A 30 23.54 -37.31 -35.26
N ARG A 31 24.21 -36.37 -34.58
CA ARG A 31 25.67 -36.38 -34.47
C ARG A 31 26.04 -36.55 -33.01
N ASN A 32 26.55 -37.75 -32.71
CA ASN A 32 27.36 -38.05 -31.55
C ASN A 32 28.54 -37.06 -31.51
N PHE A 33 28.68 -36.35 -30.40
CA PHE A 33 29.84 -35.51 -30.12
C PHE A 33 30.99 -36.42 -29.66
N SER A 34 31.91 -36.71 -30.58
CA SER A 34 33.21 -37.28 -30.25
C SER A 34 34.22 -36.14 -30.10
N SER A 35 34.87 -36.12 -28.93
CA SER A 35 36.24 -35.68 -28.66
C SER A 35 36.86 -34.59 -29.56
N GLY A 36 37.00 -33.39 -29.01
CA GLY A 36 37.86 -32.34 -29.55
C GLY A 36 38.10 -31.26 -28.52
N ILE A 37 39.23 -31.37 -27.82
CA ILE A 37 39.73 -30.41 -26.84
C ILE A 37 39.84 -29.01 -27.47
N GLY A 38 39.21 -28.04 -26.81
CA GLY A 38 39.23 -26.61 -27.11
C GLY A 38 38.63 -25.86 -25.92
N ARG A 39 39.33 -25.97 -24.78
CA ARG A 39 38.93 -25.46 -23.46
C ARG A 39 38.94 -23.93 -23.48
N PHE A 40 37.74 -23.32 -23.45
CA PHE A 40 37.56 -21.95 -22.95
C PHE A 40 36.33 -21.92 -22.05
N GLN A 41 36.43 -22.65 -20.94
CA GLN A 41 35.58 -22.39 -19.77
C GLN A 41 36.13 -21.13 -19.12
N LYS A 42 35.39 -20.03 -19.21
CA LYS A 42 35.50 -18.97 -18.22
C LYS A 42 34.70 -19.42 -17.00
N GLU A 43 35.25 -20.40 -16.29
CA GLU A 43 34.90 -20.64 -14.89
C GLU A 43 35.42 -19.41 -14.14
N THR A 44 34.52 -18.47 -13.88
CA THR A 44 34.76 -17.45 -12.87
C THR A 44 34.74 -18.18 -11.54
N GLU A 45 35.89 -18.71 -11.14
CA GLU A 45 36.18 -19.08 -9.76
C GLU A 45 35.99 -17.81 -8.93
N ILE A 46 34.84 -17.68 -8.29
CA ILE A 46 34.71 -16.82 -7.12
C ILE A 46 35.38 -17.63 -6.01
N GLN A 47 36.67 -17.38 -5.80
CA GLN A 47 37.36 -17.85 -4.62
C GLN A 47 36.68 -17.19 -3.41
N ASP A 48 36.00 -18.01 -2.60
CA ASP A 48 35.46 -17.63 -1.29
C ASP A 48 36.64 -17.38 -0.33
N GLU A 49 37.28 -16.22 -0.43
CA GLU A 49 37.98 -15.61 0.70
C GLU A 49 36.93 -14.96 1.61
N PHE A 50 36.21 -15.79 2.39
CA PHE A 50 35.35 -15.34 3.49
C PHE A 50 36.01 -15.60 4.84
N GLU A 51 37.27 -15.20 5.01
CA GLU A 51 37.85 -15.03 6.36
C GLU A 51 37.60 -13.58 6.84
N GLY A 52 36.34 -13.33 7.20
CA GLY A 52 35.90 -12.12 7.87
C GLY A 52 34.43 -12.23 8.22
N GLU A 53 34.05 -11.89 9.45
CA GLU A 53 32.63 -11.84 9.83
C GLU A 53 31.88 -10.94 8.86
N ARG A 54 30.89 -11.50 8.14
CA ARG A 54 30.12 -10.75 7.15
C ARG A 54 29.43 -9.56 7.83
N LYS A 55 29.79 -8.34 7.43
CA LYS A 55 29.18 -7.12 7.94
C LYS A 55 27.79 -6.93 7.33
N TRP A 56 26.77 -6.95 8.17
CA TRP A 56 25.38 -6.73 7.78
C TRP A 56 25.03 -5.24 7.81
N SER A 57 24.27 -4.77 6.81
CA SER A 57 23.79 -3.38 6.77
C SER A 57 22.69 -3.11 7.79
N THR A 58 21.81 -4.10 8.05
CA THR A 58 20.73 -4.02 9.04
C THR A 58 20.54 -5.36 9.77
N PRO A 59 19.94 -5.37 10.97
CA PRO A 59 19.52 -6.61 11.64
C PRO A 59 18.60 -7.47 10.77
N LEU A 60 17.71 -6.83 10.00
CA LEU A 60 16.83 -7.52 9.04
C LEU A 60 17.62 -8.24 7.94
N ALA A 61 18.70 -7.64 7.44
CA ALA A 61 19.53 -8.27 6.41
C ALA A 61 20.15 -9.59 6.92
N LYS A 62 20.59 -9.63 8.18
CA LYS A 62 21.09 -10.84 8.83
C LYS A 62 20.01 -11.92 8.93
N GLN A 63 18.79 -11.54 9.32
CA GLN A 63 17.66 -12.46 9.43
C GLN A 63 17.23 -13.01 8.06
N LEU A 64 17.15 -12.16 7.03
CA LEU A 64 16.82 -12.57 5.67
C LEU A 64 17.85 -13.54 5.11
N PHE A 65 19.14 -13.29 5.36
CA PHE A 65 20.18 -14.22 4.93
C PHE A 65 20.09 -15.57 5.65
N ALA A 66 19.87 -15.57 6.96
CA ALA A 66 19.70 -16.81 7.72
C ALA A 66 18.48 -17.61 7.22
N ALA A 67 17.36 -16.93 6.94
CA ALA A 67 16.16 -17.55 6.39
C ALA A 67 16.43 -18.18 5.02
N ILE A 68 16.99 -17.43 4.07
CA ILE A 68 17.28 -17.92 2.71
C ILE A 68 18.30 -19.07 2.74
N SER A 69 19.29 -19.00 3.63
CA SER A 69 20.31 -20.06 3.76
C SER A 69 19.73 -21.35 4.33
N THR A 70 18.70 -21.26 5.18
CA THR A 70 18.09 -22.41 5.86
C THR A 70 16.95 -23.03 5.05
N THR A 71 16.06 -22.20 4.49
CA THR A 71 14.85 -22.67 3.79
C THR A 71 14.99 -22.68 2.27
N GLY A 72 16.12 -22.21 1.75
CA GLY A 72 16.31 -21.99 0.31
C GLY A 72 15.65 -20.69 -0.16
N PRO A 73 15.49 -20.52 -1.49
CA PRO A 73 14.97 -19.28 -2.07
C PRO A 73 13.62 -18.87 -1.48
N VAL A 74 13.53 -17.62 -1.03
CA VAL A 74 12.29 -17.03 -0.51
C VAL A 74 11.56 -16.32 -1.66
N PRO A 75 10.22 -16.46 -1.77
CA PRO A 75 9.45 -15.71 -2.76
C PRO A 75 9.64 -14.21 -2.62
N LEU A 76 9.72 -13.49 -3.74
CA LEU A 76 9.90 -12.04 -3.74
C LEU A 76 8.85 -11.31 -2.90
N ALA A 77 7.59 -11.77 -2.94
CA ALA A 77 6.51 -11.19 -2.14
C ALA A 77 6.77 -11.29 -0.63
N SER A 78 7.28 -12.43 -0.16
CA SER A 78 7.63 -12.64 1.24
C SER A 78 8.83 -11.78 1.63
N TYR A 79 9.85 -11.70 0.78
CA TYR A 79 10.98 -10.80 0.96
C TYR A 79 10.52 -9.34 1.11
N MET A 80 9.69 -8.86 0.19
CA MET A 80 9.16 -7.49 0.24
C MET A 80 8.31 -7.24 1.48
N ARG A 81 7.46 -8.20 1.88
CA ARG A 81 6.68 -8.08 3.12
C ARG A 81 7.58 -7.93 4.35
N MET A 82 8.65 -8.72 4.46
CA MET A 82 9.62 -8.60 5.55
C MET A 82 10.34 -7.25 5.53
N CYS A 83 10.77 -6.78 4.35
CA CYS A 83 11.41 -5.48 4.19
C CYS A 83 10.49 -4.30 4.50
N LEU A 84 9.20 -4.40 4.23
CA LEU A 84 8.27 -3.28 4.40
C LEU A 84 7.62 -3.26 5.78
N THR A 85 7.21 -4.42 6.30
CA THR A 85 6.38 -4.51 7.51
C THR A 85 6.91 -5.53 8.52
N GLY A 86 8.19 -5.92 8.44
CA GLY A 86 8.80 -6.81 9.42
C GLY A 86 9.00 -6.13 10.77
N ASP A 87 8.80 -6.88 11.86
CA ASP A 87 8.99 -6.38 13.23
C ASP A 87 10.44 -5.93 13.48
N ILE A 88 11.40 -6.58 12.81
CA ILE A 88 12.82 -6.25 12.88
C ILE A 88 13.18 -5.48 11.63
N GLY A 89 13.36 -4.16 11.74
CA GLY A 89 13.89 -3.31 10.67
C GLY A 89 13.04 -3.26 9.40
N GLY A 90 11.73 -3.54 9.48
CA GLY A 90 10.80 -3.23 8.40
C GLY A 90 10.74 -1.72 8.17
N TYR A 91 10.62 -1.30 6.92
CA TYR A 91 10.61 0.12 6.56
C TYR A 91 9.50 0.88 7.31
N TYR A 92 8.25 0.43 7.24
CA TYR A 92 7.10 1.11 7.83
C TYR A 92 6.81 0.78 9.31
N THR A 93 7.44 -0.28 9.85
CA THR A 93 7.12 -0.84 11.18
C THR A 93 8.32 -0.94 12.12
N GLY A 94 9.53 -0.93 11.58
CA GLY A 94 10.76 -1.14 12.33
C GLY A 94 11.43 0.18 12.68
N ALA A 95 11.83 0.30 13.94
CA ALA A 95 12.66 1.38 14.48
C ALA A 95 14.09 1.36 13.87
N ILE A 96 14.21 1.61 12.57
CA ILE A 96 15.49 2.03 12.00
C ILE A 96 15.69 3.49 12.43
N GLU A 97 16.28 3.62 13.62
CA GLU A 97 16.63 4.85 14.35
C GLU A 97 15.45 5.55 15.05
N GLU A 98 15.58 5.72 16.38
CA GLU A 98 14.74 6.63 17.17
C GLU A 98 14.80 8.02 16.54
N GLY A 99 13.75 8.41 15.80
CA GLY A 99 13.64 9.73 15.18
C GLY A 99 13.68 9.78 13.64
N ARG A 100 13.73 8.65 12.93
CA ARG A 100 13.59 8.66 11.45
C ARG A 100 12.12 8.88 11.05
N ASP A 101 11.79 10.12 10.73
CA ASP A 101 10.51 10.51 10.14
C ASP A 101 10.52 10.17 8.64
N GLN A 102 9.81 9.11 8.24
CA GLN A 102 9.83 8.59 6.87
C GLN A 102 9.04 9.46 5.87
N PHE A 103 8.20 10.37 6.37
CA PHE A 103 7.26 11.16 5.57
C PHE A 103 7.53 12.65 5.70
N GLY A 104 7.50 13.37 4.57
CA GLY A 104 7.67 14.83 4.52
C GLY A 104 9.07 15.25 4.07
N THR A 105 9.39 16.55 4.20
CA THR A 105 10.63 17.14 3.63
C THR A 105 11.93 16.59 4.22
N LYS A 106 11.86 15.93 5.38
CA LYS A 106 13.00 15.27 6.05
C LYS A 106 13.00 13.74 5.88
N GLY A 107 11.95 13.17 5.28
CA GLY A 107 11.83 11.74 5.01
C GLY A 107 12.26 11.35 3.60
N ASP A 108 12.18 10.06 3.28
CA ASP A 108 12.56 9.55 1.95
C ASP A 108 11.50 9.88 0.88
N PHE A 109 10.28 10.22 1.30
CA PHE A 109 9.15 10.53 0.42
C PHE A 109 8.40 11.78 0.88
N VAL A 110 8.21 12.72 -0.05
CA VAL A 110 7.28 13.85 0.11
C VAL A 110 5.98 13.51 -0.62
N THR A 111 4.86 13.51 0.09
CA THR A 111 3.54 13.26 -0.49
C THR A 111 2.74 14.56 -0.63
N SER A 112 1.75 14.62 -1.53
CA SER A 112 0.97 15.83 -1.79
C SER A 112 0.31 16.46 -0.55
N PRO A 113 -0.25 15.68 0.40
CA PRO A 113 -0.76 16.24 1.66
C PRO A 113 0.31 16.97 2.49
N GLU A 114 1.56 16.54 2.42
CA GLU A 114 2.68 17.12 3.18
C GLU A 114 3.26 18.38 2.51
N ILE A 115 2.95 18.62 1.23
CA ILE A 115 3.40 19.81 0.48
C ILE A 115 2.43 20.97 0.67
N SER A 116 1.13 20.69 0.62
CA SER A 116 0.12 21.73 0.68
C SER A 116 -1.19 21.26 1.29
N GLN A 117 -1.57 21.96 2.35
CA GLN A 117 -2.89 21.90 2.97
C GLN A 117 -4.04 22.01 1.95
N ILE A 118 -3.85 22.78 0.87
CA ILE A 118 -4.88 22.98 -0.17
C ILE A 118 -5.28 21.64 -0.80
N PHE A 119 -4.36 20.68 -0.89
CA PHE A 119 -4.67 19.36 -1.41
C PHE A 119 -5.76 18.67 -0.57
N GLY A 120 -5.59 18.61 0.76
CA GLY A 120 -6.57 18.00 1.65
C GLY A 120 -7.89 18.75 1.69
N GLU A 121 -7.87 20.09 1.64
CA GLU A 121 -9.09 20.90 1.55
C GLU A 121 -9.89 20.63 0.27
N LEU A 122 -9.22 20.51 -0.87
CA LEU A 122 -9.86 20.20 -2.15
C LEU A 122 -10.49 18.81 -2.15
N ILE A 123 -9.82 17.81 -1.58
CA ILE A 123 -10.40 16.47 -1.42
C ILE A 123 -11.61 16.52 -0.47
N GLY A 124 -11.55 17.29 0.61
CA GLY A 124 -12.69 17.52 1.50
C GLY A 124 -13.89 18.14 0.78
N ILE A 125 -13.67 19.16 -0.05
CA ILE A 125 -14.70 19.79 -0.89
C ILE A 125 -15.27 18.80 -1.90
N TRP A 126 -14.43 18.02 -2.56
CA TRP A 126 -14.88 16.97 -3.48
C TRP A 126 -15.78 15.95 -2.75
N PHE A 127 -15.40 15.52 -1.54
CA PHE A 127 -16.20 14.60 -0.75
C PHE A 127 -17.57 15.16 -0.38
N ILE A 128 -17.65 16.46 -0.05
CA ILE A 128 -18.93 17.16 0.20
C ILE A 128 -19.77 17.20 -1.07
N ALA A 129 -19.17 17.46 -2.23
CA ALA A 129 -19.86 17.49 -3.51
C ALA A 129 -20.45 16.11 -3.87
N GLU A 130 -19.70 15.03 -3.65
CA GLU A 130 -20.20 13.66 -3.85
C GLU A 130 -21.30 13.30 -2.85
N TRP A 131 -21.18 13.69 -1.59
CA TRP A 131 -22.26 13.51 -0.63
C TRP A 131 -23.55 14.25 -1.05
N MET A 132 -23.40 15.45 -1.64
CA MET A 132 -24.53 16.19 -2.21
C MET A 132 -25.13 15.50 -3.44
N SER A 133 -24.29 14.94 -4.32
CA SER A 133 -24.73 14.22 -5.52
C SER A 133 -25.53 12.96 -5.17
N GLN A 134 -25.21 12.32 -4.04
CA GLN A 134 -25.91 11.16 -3.48
C GLN A 134 -27.19 11.50 -2.70
N GLY A 135 -27.68 12.74 -2.78
CA GLY A 135 -28.94 13.14 -2.16
C GLY A 135 -28.82 13.51 -0.68
N ARG A 136 -27.61 13.82 -0.20
CA ARG A 136 -27.34 14.32 1.16
C ARG A 136 -27.84 13.36 2.25
N PRO A 137 -27.40 12.07 2.23
CA PRO A 137 -27.79 11.12 3.26
C PRO A 137 -27.48 11.68 4.65
N LYS A 138 -28.42 11.52 5.58
CA LYS A 138 -28.32 12.09 6.94
C LYS A 138 -27.51 11.24 7.92
N GLN A 139 -27.23 10.00 7.55
CA GLN A 139 -26.54 8.97 8.35
C GLN A 139 -25.97 7.91 7.40
N GLY A 140 -25.14 7.01 7.91
CA GLY A 140 -24.54 5.93 7.13
C GLY A 140 -23.31 6.34 6.34
N VAL A 141 -22.82 7.57 6.49
CA VAL A 141 -21.60 8.02 5.80
C VAL A 141 -20.39 7.55 6.58
N GLN A 142 -19.50 6.82 5.91
CA GLN A 142 -18.23 6.37 6.47
C GLN A 142 -17.10 6.88 5.57
N ILE A 143 -16.06 7.44 6.18
CA ILE A 143 -14.85 7.87 5.47
C ILE A 143 -13.76 6.86 5.79
N ILE A 144 -13.14 6.27 4.76
CA ILE A 144 -12.12 5.22 4.93
C ILE A 144 -10.85 5.68 4.22
N GLU A 145 -9.75 5.76 4.95
CA GLU A 145 -8.42 6.03 4.40
C GLU A 145 -7.50 4.81 4.65
N VAL A 146 -6.88 4.32 3.58
CA VAL A 146 -5.95 3.18 3.63
C VAL A 146 -4.53 3.68 3.47
N GLY A 147 -3.66 3.35 4.42
CA GLY A 147 -2.30 3.90 4.47
C GLY A 147 -2.29 5.43 4.66
N PRO A 148 -2.90 5.96 5.73
CA PRO A 148 -3.02 7.40 5.97
C PRO A 148 -1.70 8.11 6.28
N GLY A 149 -0.58 7.38 6.42
CA GLY A 149 0.73 7.96 6.73
C GLY A 149 0.68 8.68 8.09
N ARG A 150 0.85 10.00 8.09
CA ARG A 150 0.78 10.82 9.32
C ARG A 150 -0.65 11.21 9.72
N GLY A 151 -1.64 10.99 8.84
CA GLY A 151 -3.02 11.42 9.03
C GLY A 151 -3.30 12.86 8.58
N THR A 152 -2.33 13.53 7.94
CA THR A 152 -2.43 14.93 7.48
C THR A 152 -3.60 15.14 6.52
N LEU A 153 -3.80 14.22 5.57
CA LEU A 153 -4.93 14.28 4.63
C LEU A 153 -6.27 14.24 5.37
N MET A 154 -6.45 13.28 6.28
CA MET A 154 -7.68 13.19 7.09
C MET A 154 -7.89 14.42 7.97
N ASP A 155 -6.83 14.97 8.57
CA ASP A 155 -6.93 16.18 9.41
C ASP A 155 -7.46 17.36 8.59
N ASP A 156 -6.88 17.60 7.40
CA ASP A 156 -7.29 18.66 6.48
C ASP A 156 -8.73 18.46 5.97
N MET A 157 -9.09 17.22 5.63
CA MET A 157 -10.45 16.87 5.19
C MET A 157 -11.46 17.12 6.30
N LEU A 158 -11.22 16.63 7.53
CA LEU A 158 -12.15 16.81 8.65
C LEU A 158 -12.28 18.28 9.05
N ARG A 159 -11.18 19.05 9.02
CA ARG A 159 -11.18 20.50 9.25
C ARG A 159 -11.99 21.27 8.20
N THR A 160 -12.02 20.77 6.96
CA THR A 160 -12.85 21.33 5.88
C THR A 160 -14.32 20.93 6.05
N ILE A 161 -14.58 19.65 6.28
CA ILE A 161 -15.93 19.09 6.41
C ILE A 161 -16.69 19.68 7.59
N GLN A 162 -16.03 19.96 8.72
CA GLN A 162 -16.72 20.54 9.89
C GLN A 162 -17.38 21.90 9.60
N ARG A 163 -16.94 22.61 8.55
CA ARG A 163 -17.57 23.87 8.10
C ARG A 163 -18.95 23.65 7.45
N PHE A 164 -19.32 22.40 7.19
CA PHE A 164 -20.58 21.98 6.59
C PHE A 164 -21.33 21.04 7.56
N PRO A 165 -22.06 21.57 8.55
CA PRO A 165 -22.65 20.78 9.62
C PRO A 165 -23.53 19.62 9.15
N ALA A 166 -24.28 19.79 8.05
CA ALA A 166 -25.11 18.73 7.50
C ALA A 166 -24.30 17.51 7.04
N MET A 167 -23.17 17.74 6.37
CA MET A 167 -22.26 16.66 5.98
C MET A 167 -21.54 16.12 7.21
N ALA A 168 -20.96 16.98 8.04
CA ALA A 168 -20.25 16.57 9.25
C ALA A 168 -21.14 15.68 10.14
N ASN A 169 -22.41 16.01 10.31
CA ASN A 169 -23.37 15.25 11.10
C ASN A 169 -23.77 13.91 10.48
N SER A 170 -23.65 13.77 9.16
CA SER A 170 -23.96 12.51 8.47
C SER A 170 -22.87 11.43 8.60
N ILE A 171 -21.66 11.83 9.01
CA ILE A 171 -20.54 10.92 9.24
C ILE A 171 -20.76 10.14 10.54
N ASP A 172 -20.92 8.82 10.40
CA ASP A 172 -21.05 7.87 11.49
C ASP A 172 -19.68 7.48 12.07
N ALA A 173 -18.69 7.27 11.18
CA ALA A 173 -17.33 6.91 11.56
C ALA A 173 -16.29 7.25 10.48
N VAL A 174 -15.07 7.48 10.93
CA VAL A 174 -13.87 7.55 10.09
C VAL A 174 -13.02 6.32 10.39
N TYR A 175 -12.57 5.60 9.36
CA TYR A 175 -11.71 4.43 9.47
C TYR A 175 -10.33 4.74 8.90
N MET A 176 -9.30 4.48 9.69
CA MET A 176 -7.89 4.63 9.35
C MET A 176 -7.28 3.22 9.31
N VAL A 177 -6.94 2.73 8.12
CA VAL A 177 -6.33 1.40 7.95
C VAL A 177 -4.81 1.55 7.94
N GLU A 178 -4.17 1.17 9.04
CA GLU A 178 -2.73 1.35 9.26
C GLU A 178 -2.16 0.18 10.09
N ALA A 179 -1.08 -0.43 9.59
CA ALA A 179 -0.40 -1.54 10.27
C ALA A 179 0.58 -1.05 11.34
N SER A 180 1.27 0.06 11.08
CA SER A 180 2.27 0.65 11.98
C SER A 180 1.64 1.15 13.29
N ARG A 181 2.21 0.78 14.44
CA ARG A 181 1.69 1.22 15.76
C ARG A 181 2.10 2.66 16.04
N GLU A 182 3.30 3.02 15.60
CA GLU A 182 3.91 4.33 15.74
C GLU A 182 3.10 5.37 14.97
N LEU A 183 2.78 5.08 13.70
CA LEU A 183 1.95 5.97 12.88
C LEU A 183 0.54 6.09 13.45
N ARG A 184 -0.08 5.01 13.94
CA ARG A 184 -1.38 5.09 14.60
C ARG A 184 -1.37 5.98 15.83
N LYS A 185 -0.31 5.94 16.64
CA LYS A 185 -0.15 6.85 17.78
C LYS A 185 -0.03 8.30 17.32
N ALA A 186 0.79 8.57 16.31
CA ALA A 186 0.95 9.92 15.75
C ALA A 186 -0.36 10.46 15.16
N GLN A 187 -1.11 9.63 14.42
CA GLN A 187 -2.41 9.97 13.86
C GLN A 187 -3.45 10.25 14.95
N LYS A 188 -3.48 9.44 16.02
CA LYS A 188 -4.36 9.68 17.18
C LYS A 188 -4.06 11.03 17.80
N GLU A 189 -2.79 11.32 18.08
CA GLU A 189 -2.38 12.60 18.66
C GLU A 189 -2.79 13.77 17.76
N LEU A 190 -2.56 13.66 16.44
CA LEU A 190 -2.96 14.67 15.47
C LEU A 190 -4.49 14.89 15.44
N LEU A 191 -5.27 13.83 15.32
CA LEU A 191 -6.72 13.89 15.02
C LEU A 191 -7.60 14.00 16.26
N CYS A 192 -7.13 13.54 17.42
CA CYS A 192 -7.89 13.49 18.67
C CYS A 192 -7.28 14.38 19.78
N GLY A 193 -5.97 14.69 19.69
CA GLY A 193 -5.22 15.39 20.74
C GLY A 193 -4.49 14.43 21.69
N PRO A 194 -3.50 14.94 22.45
CA PRO A 194 -2.60 14.11 23.27
C PRO A 194 -3.32 13.40 24.42
N ASP A 195 -4.33 14.05 25.03
CA ASP A 195 -5.06 13.53 26.20
C ASP A 195 -6.32 12.74 25.84
N ALA A 196 -6.55 12.46 24.55
CA ALA A 196 -7.74 11.77 24.11
C ALA A 196 -7.77 10.32 24.61
N SER A 197 -8.86 9.93 25.27
CA SER A 197 -9.07 8.54 25.67
C SER A 197 -9.27 7.65 24.44
N SER A 198 -8.78 6.42 24.53
CA SER A 198 -8.97 5.40 23.50
C SER A 198 -9.67 4.18 24.10
N SER A 199 -10.52 3.54 23.30
CA SER A 199 -11.12 2.25 23.63
C SER A 199 -10.60 1.19 22.68
N GLU A 200 -10.10 0.09 23.23
CA GLU A 200 -9.64 -1.06 22.45
C GLU A 200 -10.81 -1.78 21.77
N LEU A 201 -10.54 -2.33 20.60
CA LEU A 201 -11.42 -3.16 19.78
C LEU A 201 -10.68 -4.45 19.39
N GLU A 202 -11.40 -5.45 18.91
CA GLU A 202 -10.81 -6.73 18.51
C GLU A 202 -9.72 -6.60 17.42
N SER A 203 -9.82 -5.60 16.54
CA SER A 203 -8.90 -5.39 15.41
C SER A 203 -8.28 -3.98 15.38
N GLY A 204 -8.16 -3.33 16.52
CA GLY A 204 -7.54 -2.01 16.65
C GLY A 204 -8.11 -1.20 17.80
N PHE A 205 -8.26 0.11 17.63
CA PHE A 205 -8.78 0.98 18.69
C PHE A 205 -9.62 2.12 18.10
N ARG A 206 -10.41 2.76 18.95
CA ARG A 206 -11.18 3.96 18.59
C ARG A 206 -10.91 5.12 19.53
N SER A 207 -11.08 6.34 19.03
CA SER A 207 -11.04 7.57 19.81
C SER A 207 -11.99 8.60 19.20
N SER A 208 -12.16 9.74 19.88
CA SER A 208 -13.02 10.84 19.45
C SER A 208 -12.17 11.95 18.87
N SER A 209 -12.51 12.39 17.66
CA SER A 209 -11.82 13.47 16.96
C SER A 209 -11.98 14.80 17.69
N LYS A 210 -10.96 15.67 17.60
CA LYS A 210 -11.05 17.09 17.98
C LYS A 210 -12.08 17.86 17.14
N TYR A 211 -12.47 17.31 15.98
CA TYR A 211 -13.49 17.86 15.10
C TYR A 211 -14.88 17.26 15.44
N ASN A 212 -15.65 17.97 16.27
CA ASN A 212 -17.02 17.60 16.69
C ASN A 212 -17.16 16.20 17.30
N GLY A 213 -16.11 15.67 17.94
CA GLY A 213 -16.17 14.37 18.63
C GLY A 213 -16.42 13.19 17.69
N LYS A 214 -16.13 13.34 16.39
CA LYS A 214 -16.37 12.27 15.40
C LYS A 214 -15.58 11.02 15.74
N LYS A 215 -16.23 9.87 15.69
CA LYS A 215 -15.60 8.59 16.00
C LYS A 215 -14.56 8.26 14.93
N ILE A 216 -13.31 8.10 15.34
CA ILE A 216 -12.23 7.60 14.48
C ILE A 216 -11.85 6.20 14.97
N VAL A 217 -11.73 5.27 14.04
CA VAL A 217 -11.39 3.87 14.28
C VAL A 217 -10.12 3.54 13.51
N TRP A 218 -9.09 3.10 14.21
CA TRP A 218 -7.87 2.58 13.61
C TRP A 218 -7.95 1.08 13.53
N THR A 219 -7.60 0.52 12.37
CA THR A 219 -7.63 -0.92 12.12
C THR A 219 -6.37 -1.38 11.39
N ASP A 220 -5.94 -2.63 11.64
CA ASP A 220 -4.74 -3.17 10.98
C ASP A 220 -4.97 -3.48 9.49
N ASN A 221 -6.21 -3.77 9.11
CA ASN A 221 -6.54 -4.22 7.77
C ASN A 221 -7.95 -3.82 7.35
N ILE A 222 -8.17 -3.75 6.03
CA ILE A 222 -9.47 -3.35 5.48
C ILE A 222 -10.60 -4.36 5.80
N LYS A 223 -10.27 -5.62 6.10
CA LYS A 223 -11.27 -6.67 6.39
C LYS A 223 -11.93 -6.49 7.76
N SER A 224 -11.29 -5.74 8.67
CA SER A 224 -11.86 -5.41 9.98
C SER A 224 -12.83 -4.24 9.96
N ILE A 225 -13.02 -3.58 8.81
CA ILE A 225 -14.07 -2.56 8.69
C ILE A 225 -15.42 -3.28 8.62
N PRO A 226 -16.40 -2.93 9.49
CA PRO A 226 -17.72 -3.52 9.44
C PRO A 226 -18.36 -3.27 8.07
N TYR A 227 -18.65 -4.34 7.35
CA TYR A 227 -19.47 -4.24 6.15
C TYR A 227 -20.93 -4.20 6.62
N ASP A 228 -21.57 -3.03 6.51
CA ASP A 228 -23.01 -2.96 6.76
C ASP A 228 -23.73 -3.84 5.72
N ALA A 229 -24.39 -4.88 6.20
CA ALA A 229 -25.28 -5.74 5.40
C ALA A 229 -26.53 -4.98 4.88
N LEU A 230 -26.60 -3.67 5.05
CA LEU A 230 -27.72 -2.82 4.63
C LEU A 230 -27.85 -2.68 3.10
N TYR A 231 -26.88 -3.17 2.33
CA TYR A 231 -27.00 -3.37 0.87
C TYR A 231 -27.64 -4.71 0.46
N ASN A 232 -27.96 -5.61 1.40
CA ASN A 232 -28.79 -6.80 1.18
C ASN A 232 -30.27 -6.52 1.50
N ARG A 233 -30.85 -5.46 0.94
CA ARG A 233 -32.32 -5.43 0.77
C ARG A 233 -32.64 -6.01 -0.62
N PRO A 234 -33.57 -6.99 -0.70
CA PRO A 234 -34.02 -7.53 -1.98
C PRO A 234 -34.63 -6.46 -2.88
#